data_AF-A0A4W6ERE4-F1
#
_entry.id   AF-A0A4W6ERE4-F1
#
_cell.length_a   1.000
_cell.length_b   1.000
_cell.length_c   1.000
_cell.angle_alpha   90.00
_cell.angle_beta   90.00
_cell.angle_gamma   90.00
#
_symmetry.space_group_name_H-M   'P 1'
#
loop_
_entity.id
_entity.type
_entity.pdbx_description
1 polymer ?
#
loop_
_entity_poly.entity_id
_entity_poly.type
_entity_poly.pdbx_seq_one_letter_code
_entity_poly.pdbx_strand_id
1 'polypeptide(L)' 'KMIYWSLFFIVTVHGVWSEIKLDQSPSEVKRPGETVKMSCIISGYNMTENNIHWIR' A
#
# COMPACT_ATOMS: atom_id res chain seq x y z
N LYS A 1 4.71 -31.37 18.91
CA LYS A 1 5.66 -30.53 19.69
C LYS A 1 6.84 -30.03 18.86
N MET A 2 7.53 -30.89 18.08
CA MET A 2 8.62 -30.49 17.15
C MET A 2 8.19 -29.53 16.02
N ILE A 3 7.04 -29.78 15.40
CA ILE A 3 6.50 -28.96 14.29
C ILE A 3 6.38 -27.47 14.65
N TYR A 4 5.99 -27.14 15.88
CA TYR A 4 5.84 -25.75 16.31
C TYR A 4 7.19 -25.03 16.37
N TRP A 5 8.24 -25.73 16.83
CA TRP A 5 9.61 -25.23 16.87
C TRP A 5 10.18 -25.04 15.46
N SER A 6 9.93 -25.99 14.56
CA SER A 6 10.36 -25.88 13.16
C SER A 6 9.69 -24.71 12.44
N LEU A 7 8.37 -24.52 12.62
CA LEU A 7 7.64 -23.39 12.03
C LEU A 7 8.12 -22.04 12.57
N PHE A 8 8.39 -21.95 13.88
CA PHE A 8 8.96 -20.75 14.48
C PHE A 8 10.31 -20.38 13.85
N PHE A 9 11.19 -21.37 13.65
CA PHE A 9 12.49 -21.15 13.01
C PHE A 9 12.36 -20.61 11.58
N ILE A 10 11.45 -21.16 10.77
CA ILE A 10 11.21 -20.70 9.40
C ILE A 10 10.76 -19.23 9.37
N VAL A 11 9.83 -18.83 10.24
CA VAL A 11 9.36 -17.43 10.34
C VAL A 11 10.48 -16.49 10.77
N THR A 12 11.37 -16.91 11.67
CA THR A 12 12.49 -16.05 12.11
C THR A 12 13.58 -15.88 11.05
N VAL A 13 13.80 -16.87 10.19
CA VAL A 13 14.83 -16.84 9.14
C VAL A 13 14.34 -16.06 7.92
N HIS A 14 13.05 -16.16 7.59
CA HIS A 14 12.42 -15.37 6.54
C HIS A 14 11.78 -14.13 7.16
N GLY A 15 12.54 -13.03 7.28
CA GLY A 15 12.01 -11.76 7.75
C GLY A 15 10.76 -11.31 6.98
N VAL A 16 9.86 -10.58 7.64
CA VAL A 16 8.65 -10.05 7.00
C VAL A 16 9.05 -8.89 6.10
N TRP A 17 8.91 -9.05 4.79
CA TRP A 17 9.04 -7.96 3.85
C TRP A 17 7.71 -7.20 3.78
N SER A 18 7.76 -5.88 3.99
CA SER A 18 6.61 -4.99 3.76
C SER A 18 6.90 -4.12 2.54
N GLU A 19 6.00 -4.17 1.57
CA GLU A 19 6.04 -3.29 0.40
C GLU A 19 5.32 -1.97 0.69
N ILE A 20 5.75 -0.92 0.00
CA ILE A 20 5.02 0.35 -0.06
C ILE A 20 4.01 0.26 -1.20
N LYS A 21 2.75 0.57 -0.92
CA LYS A 21 1.68 0.55 -1.92
C LYS A 21 0.95 1.89 -1.95
N LEU A 22 0.74 2.40 -3.16
CA LEU A 22 -0.14 3.53 -3.46
C LEU A 22 -1.35 2.98 -4.23
N ASP A 23 -2.53 3.09 -3.65
CA ASP A 23 -3.78 2.55 -4.20
C ASP A 23 -4.72 3.70 -4.57
N GLN A 24 -4.87 3.96 -5.87
CA GLN A 24 -5.68 5.07 -6.36
C GLN A 24 -7.14 4.68 -6.58
N SER A 25 -8.04 5.64 -6.42
CA SER A 25 -9.44 5.46 -6.80
C SER A 25 -9.56 5.05 -8.27
N PRO A 26 -10.55 4.20 -8.61
CA PRO A 26 -10.83 3.84 -9.99
C PRO A 26 -11.06 5.06 -10.89
N SER A 27 -10.85 4.87 -12.20
CA SER A 27 -11.15 5.91 -13.18
C SER A 27 -12.66 6.21 -13.21
N GLU A 28 -13.00 7.49 -13.09
CA GLU A 28 -14.37 7.99 -13.20
C GLU A 28 -14.57 8.66 -14.57
N VAL A 29 -15.63 8.26 -15.27
CA VAL A 29 -16.08 8.95 -16.49
C VAL A 29 -17.16 9.94 -16.10
N LYS A 30 -16.91 11.22 -16.35
CA LYS A 30 -17.85 12.32 -16.10
C LYS A 30 -18.08 13.16 -17.35
N ARG A 31 -19.14 13.98 -17.33
CA ARG A 31 -19.44 14.87 -18.46
C ARG A 31 -18.42 16.00 -18.53
N PRO A 32 -18.17 16.57 -19.73
CA PRO A 32 -17.33 17.75 -19.85
C PRO A 32 -17.82 18.89 -18.94
N GLY A 33 -16.91 19.48 -18.17
CA GLY A 33 -17.21 20.56 -17.22
C GLY A 33 -17.52 20.11 -15.79
N GLU A 34 -17.67 18.80 -15.54
CA GLU A 34 -17.84 18.28 -14.18
C GLU A 34 -16.48 18.05 -13.48
N THR A 35 -16.45 18.25 -12.16
CA THR A 35 -15.26 17.99 -11.35
C THR A 35 -15.17 16.51 -10.97
N VAL A 36 -13.99 15.93 -11.18
CA VAL A 36 -13.63 14.61 -10.65
C VAL A 36 -12.87 14.77 -9.33
N LYS A 37 -13.12 13.87 -8.38
CA LYS A 37 -12.37 13.80 -7.13
C LYS A 37 -11.55 12.51 -7.16
N MET A 38 -10.24 12.63 -7.03
CA MET A 38 -9.34 11.48 -6.96
C MET A 38 -8.92 11.24 -5.51
N SER A 39 -8.68 9.98 -5.15
CA SER A 39 -8.08 9.61 -3.86
C SER A 39 -6.92 8.63 -4.05
N CYS A 40 -6.00 8.62 -3.09
CA CYS A 40 -4.89 7.66 -3.02
C CYS A 40 -4.74 7.21 -1.57
N ILE A 41 -4.79 5.90 -1.35
CA ILE A 41 -4.52 5.26 -0.05
C ILE A 41 -3.07 4.79 -0.06
N ILE A 42 -2.34 5.06 1.03
CA ILE A 42 -0.93 4.69 1.17
C ILE A 42 -0.81 3.66 2.29
N SER A 43 -0.07 2.59 2.03
CA SER A 43 0.34 1.61 3.03
C SER A 43 1.84 1.32 2.96
N GLY A 44 2.41 0.87 4.07
CA GLY A 44 3.84 0.56 4.17
C GLY A 44 4.72 1.73 4.64
N TYR A 45 4.17 2.95 4.78
CA TYR A 45 4.81 4.10 5.45
C TYR A 45 3.79 5.21 5.77
N ASN A 46 4.15 6.18 6.60
CA ASN A 46 3.26 7.31 6.92
C ASN A 46 3.33 8.41 5.85
N MET A 47 2.18 8.92 5.42
CA MET A 47 2.10 10.02 4.46
C MET A 47 2.85 11.29 4.89
N THR A 48 3.04 11.51 6.19
CA THR A 48 3.72 12.69 6.73
C THR A 48 5.24 12.64 6.60
N GLU A 49 5.81 11.47 6.32
CA GLU A 49 7.26 11.29 6.25
C GLU A 49 7.85 11.77 4.92
N ASN A 50 7.03 11.84 3.85
CA ASN A 50 7.49 12.15 2.49
C ASN A 50 6.48 13.04 1.75
N ASN A 51 6.97 13.82 0.77
CA ASN A 51 6.10 14.59 -0.11
C ASN A 51 5.35 13.65 -1.07
N ILE A 52 4.05 13.93 -1.28
CA ILE A 52 3.19 13.20 -2.22
C ILE A 52 2.78 14.15 -3.34
N HIS A 53 3.05 13.76 -4.58
CA HIS A 53 2.79 14.57 -5.76
C HIS A 53 1.80 13.87 -6.69
N TRP A 54 0.84 14.62 -7.21
CA TRP A 54 -0.03 14.17 -8.31
C TRP A 54 0.65 14.45 -9.64
N ILE A 55 0.65 13.44 -10.51
CA ILE A 55 1.16 13.54 -11.89
C ILE A 55 0.01 13.25 -12.86
N ARG A 56 0.07 13.85 -14.05
CA ARG A 56 -0.87 13.64 -15.15
C ARG A 56 -0.19 12.87 -16.27
#